data_AF-A0A2E3DU61-F1
#
_entry.id   AF-A0A2E3DU61-F1
#
_cell.length_a   1.000
_cell.length_b   1.000
_cell.length_c   1.000
_cell.angle_alpha   90.00
_cell.angle_beta   90.00
_cell.angle_gamma   90.00
#
_symmetry.space_group_name_H-M   'P 1'
#
loop_
_entity.id
_entity.type
_entity.pdbx_description
1 polymer ?
#
loop_
_entity_poly.entity_id
_entity_poly.type
_entity_poly.pdbx_seq_one_letter_code
_entity_poly.pdbx_strand_id
1 'polypeptide(L)'
;MTFFIRKFVFITCIIIFYFIGCTPPQVAKEQDGFPSVVNIEDTENIQAQKFIDIHDLGRKITLHTNFNEFLGHIPDGKWKSRVYLARVDELPIGNNYGQLDKWDMALENGFIDGLVRKGLTVAEKLDHISPRDPSEFVGTAPEDAFYMHGLNLNDLSLIENEIRAPNLLTYQIIDFSDSDLAVVVYLRMIDLQSMKVLTSAMITIGDQIDWLAEGEINSFNETYDIVKNIGDLPRAIFQKNVRMGLLNTDILNISGNYNNQPSKRTMGIENAIITGLIHNEKYKDNDPIIMEKTKGFKLKYPSVYENIVFNTSPLLYEEWSEFYSETNCNMLMMYRHIPDNGLYLKIIDVKNNGRIIYSNAFVFNGRIDEGIIENHDAVVSQFKANVDISLLKNKKVLIIDGDKQAVESEKYFQSQSSFNEMNLIIEEGMMTALVERKIPTYEKLKTLYLKRPWMYDEKVFNLNPLYLDDWGQLKEFGVDMLIVYNNLIPYEKLSPTHPDYKNIALGIRLIDINTGDIIQVSELSNIN
;
A
#
# COMPACT_ATOMS: atom_id res chain seq x y z
N MET A 1 -31.75 -35.72 -52.75
CA MET A 1 -33.11 -36.17 -52.37
C MET A 1 -33.74 -35.08 -51.52
N THR A 2 -34.27 -33.98 -52.06
CA THR A 2 -35.37 -33.79 -53.04
C THR A 2 -36.72 -33.56 -52.34
N PHE A 3 -37.13 -32.28 -52.26
CA PHE A 3 -38.53 -31.78 -52.20
C PHE A 3 -39.35 -31.97 -50.89
N PHE A 4 -40.28 -31.09 -50.48
CA PHE A 4 -40.58 -29.67 -50.84
C PHE A 4 -41.67 -29.06 -49.91
N ILE A 5 -41.59 -27.75 -49.57
CA ILE A 5 -42.73 -26.79 -49.43
C ILE A 5 -43.78 -27.06 -48.27
N ARG A 6 -44.40 -26.08 -47.56
CA ARG A 6 -44.91 -24.74 -47.92
C ARG A 6 -44.96 -23.74 -46.73
N LYS A 7 -44.29 -22.58 -46.91
CA LYS A 7 -44.71 -21.16 -46.68
C LYS A 7 -45.68 -20.75 -45.54
N PHE A 8 -45.34 -19.64 -44.87
CA PHE A 8 -46.01 -18.31 -45.03
C PHE A 8 -45.02 -17.16 -44.66
N VAL A 9 -44.53 -16.31 -45.60
CA VAL A 9 -44.85 -14.86 -45.86
C VAL A 9 -44.65 -13.94 -44.62
N PHE A 10 -43.87 -12.84 -44.58
CA PHE A 10 -43.42 -11.76 -45.53
C PHE A 10 -41.87 -11.55 -45.49
N ILE A 11 -41.09 -10.84 -46.35
CA ILE A 11 -41.21 -9.96 -47.56
C ILE A 11 -41.55 -8.46 -47.27
N THR A 12 -40.69 -7.44 -47.46
CA THR A 12 -40.02 -6.88 -48.69
C THR A 12 -38.83 -6.00 -48.21
N CYS A 13 -37.63 -5.89 -48.80
CA CYS A 13 -37.16 -5.54 -50.17
C CYS A 13 -37.50 -4.10 -50.64
N ILE A 14 -36.68 -3.28 -51.33
CA ILE A 14 -35.55 -3.40 -52.30
C ILE A 14 -36.02 -3.50 -53.77
N ILE A 15 -35.60 -2.68 -54.76
CA ILE A 15 -34.86 -1.38 -54.81
C ILE A 15 -34.90 -0.78 -56.27
N ILE A 16 -34.34 0.43 -56.48
CA ILE A 16 -33.85 1.03 -57.76
C ILE A 16 -34.83 1.75 -58.76
N PHE A 17 -34.68 3.09 -58.82
CA PHE A 17 -34.39 4.00 -59.97
C PHE A 17 -35.17 4.06 -61.33
N TYR A 18 -35.27 5.31 -61.84
CA TYR A 18 -35.62 5.80 -63.20
C TYR A 18 -37.08 5.57 -63.72
N PHE A 19 -37.78 6.51 -64.38
CA PHE A 19 -37.37 7.38 -65.52
C PHE A 19 -38.08 8.77 -65.60
N ILE A 20 -37.31 9.79 -66.03
CA ILE A 20 -37.59 11.04 -66.80
C ILE A 20 -39.01 11.66 -66.87
N GLY A 21 -39.07 12.99 -66.62
CA GLY A 21 -40.03 13.95 -67.18
C GLY A 21 -39.41 15.36 -67.27
N CYS A 22 -39.70 16.16 -68.31
CA CYS A 22 -38.96 17.39 -68.64
C CYS A 22 -39.78 18.70 -68.67
N THR A 23 -39.04 19.81 -68.53
CA THR A 23 -39.35 21.23 -68.87
C THR A 23 -40.10 22.09 -67.84
N PRO A 24 -39.93 23.44 -67.84
CA PRO A 24 -38.93 24.28 -68.54
C PRO A 24 -37.99 25.07 -67.58
N PRO A 25 -36.89 25.69 -68.07
CA PRO A 25 -36.00 26.49 -67.25
C PRO A 25 -36.36 27.99 -67.23
N GLN A 26 -36.36 28.65 -66.06
CA GLN A 26 -36.36 30.11 -65.96
C GLN A 26 -35.60 30.67 -64.75
N VAL A 27 -34.73 31.65 -65.05
CA VAL A 27 -34.27 32.79 -64.23
C VAL A 27 -33.60 32.48 -62.88
N ALA A 28 -32.32 32.83 -62.79
CA ALA A 28 -31.58 32.86 -61.54
C ALA A 28 -32.07 33.98 -60.60
N LYS A 29 -32.00 33.71 -59.30
CA LYS A 29 -31.84 34.73 -58.26
C LYS A 29 -30.62 34.40 -57.44
N GLU A 30 -29.72 35.36 -57.31
CA GLU A 30 -28.73 35.35 -56.25
C GLU A 30 -29.47 35.51 -54.90
N GLN A 31 -29.10 34.68 -53.92
CA GLN A 31 -29.27 35.00 -52.52
C GLN A 31 -27.95 34.68 -51.83
N ASP A 32 -27.22 35.73 -51.43
CA ASP A 32 -26.07 35.62 -50.55
C ASP A 32 -26.54 35.13 -49.17
N GLY A 33 -26.56 33.81 -49.00
CA GLY A 33 -26.71 33.15 -47.72
C GLY A 33 -25.34 32.85 -47.14
N PHE A 34 -24.83 33.75 -46.29
CA PHE A 34 -23.61 33.50 -45.53
C PHE A 34 -23.71 32.18 -44.76
N PRO A 35 -22.62 31.41 -44.60
CA PRO A 35 -22.62 30.27 -43.70
C PRO A 35 -23.00 30.75 -42.30
N SER A 36 -23.89 30.01 -41.63
CA SER A 36 -24.38 30.35 -40.30
C SER A 36 -23.22 30.49 -39.31
N VAL A 37 -23.03 31.71 -38.82
CA VAL A 37 -22.04 32.00 -37.77
C VAL A 37 -22.42 31.21 -36.52
N VAL A 38 -21.60 30.21 -36.19
CA VAL A 38 -21.59 29.66 -34.84
C VAL A 38 -21.00 30.74 -33.93
N ASN A 39 -21.71 31.12 -32.87
CA ASN A 39 -21.24 32.17 -31.97
C ASN A 39 -19.97 31.72 -31.23
N ILE A 40 -18.82 32.23 -31.68
CA ILE A 40 -17.52 32.00 -31.06
C ILE A 40 -17.50 32.63 -29.66
N GLU A 41 -18.07 33.83 -29.51
CA GLU A 41 -18.17 34.55 -28.22
C GLU A 41 -18.90 33.75 -27.14
N ASP A 42 -20.03 33.09 -27.44
CA ASP A 42 -20.73 32.24 -26.47
C ASP A 42 -19.88 31.04 -26.04
N THR A 43 -19.09 30.48 -26.95
CA THR A 43 -18.25 29.31 -26.70
C THR A 43 -17.03 29.66 -25.85
N GLU A 44 -16.36 30.78 -26.12
CA GLU A 44 -15.22 31.25 -25.35
C GLU A 44 -15.62 31.66 -23.92
N ASN A 45 -16.77 32.31 -23.74
CA ASN A 45 -17.28 32.65 -22.41
C ASN A 45 -17.56 31.40 -21.55
N ILE A 46 -18.11 30.33 -22.14
CA ILE A 46 -18.33 29.06 -21.42
C ILE A 46 -17.00 28.41 -21.01
N GLN A 47 -15.98 28.43 -21.87
CA GLN A 47 -14.66 27.88 -21.54
C GLN A 47 -13.94 28.70 -20.46
N ALA A 48 -14.07 30.04 -20.49
CA ALA A 48 -13.53 30.92 -19.47
C ALA A 48 -14.23 30.73 -18.11
N GLN A 49 -15.56 30.59 -18.09
CA GLN A 49 -16.30 30.32 -16.86
C GLN A 49 -15.88 28.97 -16.25
N LYS A 50 -15.80 27.91 -17.06
CA LYS A 50 -15.34 26.58 -16.59
C LYS A 50 -13.92 26.62 -16.00
N PHE A 51 -13.01 27.44 -16.55
CA PHE A 51 -11.69 27.65 -15.96
C PHE A 51 -11.78 28.29 -14.56
N ILE A 52 -12.64 29.31 -14.38
CA ILE A 52 -12.87 29.95 -13.08
C ILE A 52 -13.53 28.99 -12.09
N ASP A 53 -14.46 28.15 -12.53
CA ASP A 53 -15.14 27.18 -11.66
C ASP A 53 -14.18 26.10 -11.13
N ILE A 54 -13.24 25.64 -11.97
CA ILE A 54 -12.19 24.66 -11.60
C ILE A 54 -11.08 25.31 -10.76
N HIS A 55 -10.72 26.58 -11.03
CA HIS A 55 -9.90 27.37 -10.12
C HIS A 55 -10.55 27.48 -8.73
N ASP A 56 -11.87 27.73 -8.68
CA ASP A 56 -12.60 27.77 -7.41
C ASP A 56 -12.76 26.40 -6.76
N LEU A 57 -12.74 25.30 -7.52
CA LEU A 57 -12.59 23.94 -6.98
C LEU A 57 -11.23 23.75 -6.30
N GLY A 58 -10.14 24.10 -6.96
CA GLY A 58 -8.79 24.04 -6.38
C GLY A 58 -8.67 24.89 -5.11
N ARG A 59 -9.31 26.08 -5.11
CA ARG A 59 -9.38 26.98 -3.97
C ARG A 59 -10.14 26.38 -2.79
N LYS A 60 -11.25 25.69 -3.03
CA LYS A 60 -12.08 25.01 -2.00
C LYS A 60 -11.30 23.95 -1.22
N ILE A 61 -10.29 23.29 -1.82
CA ILE A 61 -9.39 22.34 -1.12
C ILE A 61 -8.89 22.97 0.19
N THR A 62 -8.38 24.21 0.12
CA THR A 62 -7.84 24.91 1.30
C THR A 62 -8.90 25.43 2.26
N LEU A 63 -10.14 25.63 1.78
CA LEU A 63 -11.26 26.09 2.62
C LEU A 63 -11.87 24.94 3.44
N HIS A 64 -11.66 23.69 3.02
CA HIS A 64 -12.20 22.49 3.66
C HIS A 64 -11.76 22.31 5.13
N THR A 65 -12.59 21.64 5.94
CA THR A 65 -12.32 21.38 7.36
C THR A 65 -11.03 20.58 7.55
N ASN A 66 -10.83 19.51 6.77
CA ASN A 66 -9.65 18.65 6.85
C ASN A 66 -8.36 19.41 6.52
N PHE A 67 -8.42 20.47 5.70
CA PHE A 67 -7.25 21.33 5.48
C PHE A 67 -6.90 22.13 6.74
N ASN A 68 -7.89 22.58 7.52
CA ASN A 68 -7.62 23.27 8.79
C ASN A 68 -7.12 22.30 9.88
N GLU A 69 -7.55 21.03 9.88
CA GLU A 69 -7.00 19.95 10.73
C GLU A 69 -5.54 19.65 10.32
N PHE A 70 -5.27 19.49 9.02
CA PHE A 70 -3.92 19.36 8.44
C PHE A 70 -2.99 20.51 8.86
N LEU A 71 -3.47 21.76 8.85
CA LEU A 71 -2.69 22.90 9.36
C LEU A 71 -2.45 22.85 10.87
N GLY A 72 -3.41 22.33 11.65
CA GLY A 72 -3.30 22.19 13.10
C GLY A 72 -2.19 21.23 13.55
N HIS A 73 -1.92 20.19 12.76
CA HIS A 73 -0.84 19.22 13.01
C HIS A 73 0.57 19.70 12.57
N ILE A 74 0.73 20.92 12.03
CA ILE A 74 2.05 21.44 11.66
C ILE A 74 2.81 21.89 12.94
N PRO A 75 4.06 21.43 13.18
CA PRO A 75 4.85 21.82 14.34
C PRO A 75 5.04 23.33 14.49
N ASP A 76 5.18 23.79 15.74
CA ASP A 76 5.37 25.20 16.08
C ASP A 76 6.54 25.81 15.30
N GLY A 77 6.27 26.95 14.66
CA GLY A 77 7.24 27.67 13.84
C GLY A 77 7.48 27.11 12.45
N LYS A 78 7.31 25.79 12.20
CA LYS A 78 7.44 25.19 10.84
C LYS A 78 6.42 25.78 9.86
N TRP A 79 5.24 26.16 10.36
CA TRP A 79 4.21 26.88 9.60
C TRP A 79 4.69 28.17 8.91
N LYS A 80 5.68 28.86 9.47
CA LYS A 80 6.21 30.14 8.93
C LYS A 80 7.38 29.96 7.95
N SER A 81 7.82 28.73 7.71
CA SER A 81 8.86 28.43 6.74
C SER A 81 8.35 28.60 5.30
N ARG A 82 9.26 28.82 4.36
CA ARG A 82 8.95 28.68 2.94
C ARG A 82 8.65 27.21 2.63
N VAL A 83 7.58 26.96 1.90
CA VAL A 83 7.08 25.63 1.54
C VAL A 83 7.21 25.46 0.03
N TYR A 84 7.88 24.40 -0.43
CA TYR A 84 7.88 24.04 -1.85
C TYR A 84 6.64 23.21 -2.17
N LEU A 85 5.96 23.47 -3.29
CA LEU A 85 4.79 22.69 -3.72
C LEU A 85 5.18 21.70 -4.83
N ALA A 86 4.77 20.44 -4.70
CA ALA A 86 5.02 19.42 -5.73
C ALA A 86 3.87 18.42 -5.89
N ARG A 87 3.50 18.16 -7.14
CA ARG A 87 2.60 17.06 -7.53
C ARG A 87 3.36 15.73 -7.58
N VAL A 88 2.77 14.59 -7.16
CA VAL A 88 3.48 13.29 -7.04
C VAL A 88 2.74 12.05 -7.58
N ASP A 89 1.60 12.20 -8.25
CA ASP A 89 0.88 11.14 -8.97
C ASP A 89 1.51 10.84 -10.35
N GLU A 90 1.65 11.87 -11.20
CA GLU A 90 1.91 11.76 -12.64
C GLU A 90 2.94 12.80 -13.10
N LEU A 91 4.11 12.86 -12.45
CA LEU A 91 5.17 13.83 -12.80
C LEU A 91 5.55 13.70 -14.29
N PRO A 92 5.42 14.79 -15.06
CA PRO A 92 6.28 15.94 -14.81
C PRO A 92 5.64 17.34 -14.96
N ILE A 93 6.13 18.25 -14.11
CA ILE A 93 6.41 19.64 -14.54
C ILE A 93 7.91 19.67 -14.83
N GLY A 94 8.32 20.23 -15.97
CA GLY A 94 9.70 20.16 -16.49
C GLY A 94 9.84 19.40 -17.83
N ASN A 95 8.77 18.84 -18.37
CA ASN A 95 8.71 18.50 -19.80
C ASN A 95 8.60 19.78 -20.64
N ASN A 96 9.15 19.75 -21.86
CA ASN A 96 9.11 20.89 -22.77
C ASN A 96 7.66 21.30 -23.10
N TYR A 97 7.42 22.61 -23.06
CA TYR A 97 6.14 23.29 -23.24
C TYR A 97 5.36 22.79 -24.47
N GLY A 98 4.13 22.25 -24.29
CA GLY A 98 3.27 21.86 -25.42
C GLY A 98 2.03 21.01 -25.13
N GLN A 99 1.97 20.26 -24.02
CA GLN A 99 0.83 19.38 -23.68
C GLN A 99 0.51 19.37 -22.17
N LEU A 100 0.33 20.55 -21.58
CA LEU A 100 -0.29 20.67 -20.25
C LEU A 100 -1.80 20.86 -20.44
N ASP A 101 -2.62 20.17 -19.63
CA ASP A 101 -4.06 20.44 -19.65
C ASP A 101 -4.41 21.71 -18.87
N LYS A 102 -5.34 22.48 -19.42
CA LYS A 102 -5.78 23.76 -18.89
C LYS A 102 -6.60 23.65 -17.61
N TRP A 103 -7.21 22.50 -17.33
CA TRP A 103 -8.01 22.26 -16.13
C TRP A 103 -7.14 21.83 -14.96
N ASP A 104 -6.11 21.02 -15.19
CA ASP A 104 -5.02 20.80 -14.22
C ASP A 104 -4.39 22.15 -13.82
N MET A 105 -4.06 22.98 -14.80
CA MET A 105 -3.56 24.34 -14.55
C MET A 105 -4.56 25.20 -13.77
N ALA A 106 -5.87 25.14 -14.06
CA ALA A 106 -6.88 25.87 -13.30
C ALA A 106 -6.91 25.42 -11.83
N LEU A 107 -6.96 24.10 -11.61
CA LEU A 107 -7.03 23.45 -10.31
C LEU A 107 -5.80 23.77 -9.44
N GLU A 108 -4.59 23.67 -10.01
CA GLU A 108 -3.33 23.96 -9.32
C GLU A 108 -3.20 25.45 -8.98
N ASN A 109 -3.51 26.36 -9.91
CA ASN A 109 -3.54 27.80 -9.62
C ASN A 109 -4.54 28.16 -8.51
N GLY A 110 -5.72 27.54 -8.53
CA GLY A 110 -6.74 27.70 -7.49
C GLY A 110 -6.27 27.21 -6.12
N PHE A 111 -5.58 26.07 -6.08
CA PHE A 111 -4.98 25.53 -4.87
C PHE A 111 -3.89 26.48 -4.34
N ILE A 112 -3.00 27.00 -5.21
CA ILE A 112 -1.96 27.97 -4.85
C ILE A 112 -2.56 29.28 -4.31
N ASP A 113 -3.60 29.85 -4.93
CA ASP A 113 -4.33 31.02 -4.41
C ASP A 113 -4.90 30.73 -3.00
N GLY A 114 -5.45 29.53 -2.79
CA GLY A 114 -5.87 29.05 -1.48
C GLY A 114 -4.73 29.00 -0.44
N LEU A 115 -3.58 28.43 -0.80
CA LEU A 115 -2.41 28.30 0.08
C LEU A 115 -1.86 29.68 0.47
N VAL A 116 -1.74 30.60 -0.49
CA VAL A 116 -1.29 31.98 -0.25
C VAL A 116 -2.29 32.74 0.63
N ARG A 117 -3.61 32.58 0.41
CA ARG A 117 -4.66 33.17 1.28
C ARG A 117 -4.64 32.63 2.71
N LYS A 118 -4.21 31.38 2.92
CA LYS A 118 -4.00 30.79 4.25
C LYS A 118 -2.71 31.29 4.92
N GLY A 119 -1.82 31.96 4.17
CA GLY A 119 -0.58 32.54 4.67
C GLY A 119 0.67 31.69 4.47
N LEU A 120 0.61 30.61 3.67
CA LEU A 120 1.81 29.87 3.30
C LEU A 120 2.69 30.71 2.38
N THR A 121 4.00 30.71 2.64
CA THR A 121 4.98 31.26 1.69
C THR A 121 5.39 30.16 0.71
N VAL A 122 4.62 30.01 -0.37
CA VAL A 122 4.85 28.98 -1.39
C VAL A 122 6.09 29.30 -2.24
N ALA A 123 6.84 28.27 -2.63
CA ALA A 123 7.85 28.30 -3.67
C ALA A 123 7.33 27.50 -4.88
N GLU A 124 7.28 28.16 -6.03
CA GLU A 124 6.83 27.59 -7.30
C GLU A 124 7.96 26.85 -8.02
N LYS A 125 7.58 25.96 -8.95
CA LYS A 125 8.50 25.08 -9.66
C LYS A 125 9.09 25.73 -10.92
N LEU A 126 10.29 26.27 -10.77
CA LEU A 126 11.16 26.62 -11.90
C LEU A 126 12.00 25.39 -12.29
N ASP A 127 11.62 24.71 -13.38
CA ASP A 127 12.40 23.82 -14.28
C ASP A 127 13.42 22.79 -13.72
N HIS A 128 13.48 22.53 -12.41
CA HIS A 128 14.64 21.87 -11.77
C HIS A 128 14.31 20.68 -10.86
N ILE A 129 13.12 20.06 -11.00
CA ILE A 129 12.80 18.82 -10.27
C ILE A 129 12.25 17.77 -11.23
N SER A 130 12.99 16.68 -11.37
CA SER A 130 12.60 15.51 -12.15
C SER A 130 11.60 14.61 -11.39
N PRO A 131 10.79 13.81 -12.12
CA PRO A 131 10.30 12.55 -11.56
C PRO A 131 11.49 11.74 -11.00
N ARG A 132 11.22 10.91 -9.99
CA ARG A 132 12.19 9.86 -9.63
C ARG A 132 12.39 8.92 -10.82
N ASP A 133 13.64 8.54 -11.09
CA ASP A 133 13.99 7.62 -12.17
C ASP A 133 13.20 6.30 -12.00
N PRO A 134 12.40 5.86 -12.99
CA PRO A 134 11.62 4.64 -12.87
C PRO A 134 12.47 3.39 -12.60
N SER A 135 13.75 3.39 -12.95
CA SER A 135 14.68 2.30 -12.64
C SER A 135 15.17 2.28 -11.18
N GLU A 136 14.89 3.32 -10.37
CA GLU A 136 15.01 3.23 -8.91
C GLU A 136 13.84 2.45 -8.28
N PHE A 137 12.70 2.28 -8.97
CA PHE A 137 11.63 1.40 -8.49
C PHE A 137 11.97 -0.05 -8.81
N VAL A 138 12.12 -0.87 -7.76
CA VAL A 138 11.95 -2.32 -7.91
C VAL A 138 10.47 -2.53 -8.19
N GLY A 139 10.10 -2.86 -9.43
CA GLY A 139 8.71 -2.95 -9.89
C GLY A 139 8.01 -4.21 -9.36
N THR A 140 7.76 -4.25 -8.05
CA THR A 140 7.36 -5.45 -7.28
C THR A 140 6.06 -6.07 -7.77
N ALA A 141 6.01 -7.42 -7.80
CA ALA A 141 4.77 -8.19 -7.89
C ALA A 141 4.52 -8.87 -6.52
N PRO A 142 3.46 -8.54 -5.76
CA PRO A 142 2.35 -7.67 -6.14
C PRO A 142 2.71 -6.17 -6.18
N GLU A 143 1.94 -5.44 -6.99
CA GLU A 143 2.04 -3.98 -7.23
C GLU A 143 1.81 -3.15 -5.95
N ASP A 144 1.21 -3.78 -4.94
CA ASP A 144 0.90 -3.27 -3.61
C ASP A 144 2.04 -3.37 -2.58
N ALA A 145 3.20 -3.93 -2.94
CA ALA A 145 4.20 -4.30 -1.94
C ALA A 145 5.13 -3.17 -1.48
N PHE A 146 5.44 -2.16 -2.32
CA PHE A 146 6.46 -1.16 -1.97
C PHE A 146 6.27 0.22 -2.64
N TYR A 147 5.64 1.16 -1.92
CA TYR A 147 5.68 2.58 -2.27
C TYR A 147 7.02 3.24 -1.85
N MET A 148 7.44 4.30 -2.57
CA MET A 148 8.60 5.16 -2.29
C MET A 148 8.31 6.62 -2.66
N HIS A 149 9.06 7.57 -2.09
CA HIS A 149 8.94 8.99 -2.45
C HIS A 149 9.15 9.24 -3.95
N GLY A 150 8.25 10.02 -4.57
CA GLY A 150 8.14 10.20 -6.03
C GLY A 150 9.03 11.27 -6.67
N LEU A 151 9.64 12.18 -5.89
CA LEU A 151 10.65 13.13 -6.40
C LEU A 151 12.05 12.49 -6.42
N ASN A 152 12.90 12.93 -7.36
CA ASN A 152 14.32 12.61 -7.29
C ASN A 152 14.96 13.24 -6.04
N LEU A 153 15.62 12.43 -5.22
CA LEU A 153 16.16 12.87 -3.93
C LEU A 153 17.40 13.75 -4.05
N ASN A 154 18.05 13.77 -5.22
CA ASN A 154 19.11 14.73 -5.49
C ASN A 154 18.51 16.15 -5.53
N ASP A 155 17.33 16.29 -6.15
CA ASP A 155 16.65 17.56 -6.38
C ASP A 155 16.03 18.13 -5.10
N LEU A 156 15.74 17.28 -4.09
CA LEU A 156 15.38 17.73 -2.75
C LEU A 156 16.45 18.64 -2.12
N SER A 157 17.74 18.41 -2.43
CA SER A 157 18.83 19.27 -1.92
C SER A 157 18.80 20.67 -2.55
N LEU A 158 18.33 20.79 -3.79
CA LEU A 158 18.10 22.08 -4.47
C LEU A 158 16.95 22.86 -3.78
N ILE A 159 15.86 22.17 -3.44
CA ILE A 159 14.71 22.75 -2.73
C ILE A 159 15.15 23.36 -1.39
N GLU A 160 15.87 22.59 -0.58
CA GLU A 160 16.30 23.02 0.75
C GLU A 160 17.34 24.15 0.68
N ASN A 161 18.35 24.04 -0.18
CA ASN A 161 19.54 24.90 -0.12
C ASN A 161 19.46 26.12 -1.06
N GLU A 162 18.98 25.94 -2.29
CA GLU A 162 18.93 27.02 -3.30
C GLU A 162 17.59 27.74 -3.28
N ILE A 163 16.48 26.99 -3.30
CA ILE A 163 15.13 27.57 -3.23
C ILE A 163 14.79 28.01 -1.79
N ARG A 164 15.54 27.51 -0.79
CA ARG A 164 15.41 27.86 0.64
C ARG A 164 14.03 27.53 1.20
N ALA A 165 13.45 26.42 0.76
CA ALA A 165 12.21 25.87 1.28
C ALA A 165 12.53 24.62 2.11
N PRO A 166 12.72 24.72 3.44
CA PRO A 166 13.04 23.56 4.28
C PRO A 166 11.87 22.59 4.45
N ASN A 167 10.66 23.00 4.06
CA ASN A 167 9.47 22.15 4.05
C ASN A 167 9.04 21.89 2.59
N LEU A 168 8.63 20.66 2.30
CA LEU A 168 8.01 20.24 1.05
C LEU A 168 6.54 19.88 1.31
N LEU A 169 5.62 20.46 0.54
CA LEU A 169 4.22 20.05 0.47
C LEU A 169 4.03 19.24 -0.81
N THR A 170 3.89 17.93 -0.67
CA THR A 170 3.48 17.07 -1.80
C THR A 170 1.96 16.95 -1.83
N TYR A 171 1.40 16.94 -3.03
CA TYR A 171 -0.01 16.60 -3.26
C TYR A 171 -0.16 15.57 -4.38
N GLN A 172 -1.23 14.80 -4.29
CA GLN A 172 -1.58 13.72 -5.21
C GLN A 172 -3.07 13.84 -5.54
N ILE A 173 -3.43 13.95 -6.81
CA ILE A 173 -4.82 13.83 -7.25
C ILE A 173 -5.13 12.33 -7.32
N ILE A 174 -6.16 11.92 -6.61
CA ILE A 174 -6.68 10.55 -6.60
C ILE A 174 -7.86 10.47 -7.58
N ASP A 175 -8.71 11.50 -7.55
CA ASP A 175 -9.81 11.69 -8.51
C ASP A 175 -9.98 13.18 -8.85
N PHE A 176 -10.43 13.48 -10.07
CA PHE A 176 -10.78 14.83 -10.53
C PHE A 176 -11.78 14.77 -11.68
N SER A 177 -12.98 15.34 -11.47
CA SER A 177 -13.99 15.55 -12.51
C SER A 177 -14.11 17.04 -12.86
N ASP A 178 -13.79 17.36 -14.12
CA ASP A 178 -13.98 18.69 -14.69
C ASP A 178 -15.45 18.98 -15.02
N SER A 179 -16.33 17.97 -15.08
CA SER A 179 -17.76 18.10 -15.38
C SER A 179 -18.60 18.33 -14.14
N ASP A 180 -18.29 17.57 -13.08
CA ASP A 180 -19.06 17.53 -11.83
C ASP A 180 -18.46 18.46 -10.76
N LEU A 181 -17.33 19.10 -11.10
CA LEU A 181 -16.55 19.99 -10.23
C LEU A 181 -16.20 19.32 -8.91
N ALA A 182 -15.62 18.13 -9.01
CA ALA A 182 -15.19 17.31 -7.88
C ALA A 182 -13.69 17.01 -7.94
N VAL A 183 -13.04 16.91 -6.78
CA VAL A 183 -11.62 16.54 -6.66
C VAL A 183 -11.39 15.81 -5.34
N VAL A 184 -10.61 14.74 -5.39
CA VAL A 184 -10.06 14.06 -4.20
C VAL A 184 -8.55 14.19 -4.25
N VAL A 185 -8.00 14.91 -3.26
CA VAL A 185 -6.57 15.18 -3.16
C VAL A 185 -6.02 14.69 -1.82
N TYR A 186 -4.89 13.98 -1.87
CA TYR A 186 -4.08 13.71 -0.69
C TYR A 186 -2.96 14.75 -0.58
N LEU A 187 -2.74 15.26 0.64
CA LEU A 187 -1.70 16.22 0.99
C LEU A 187 -0.75 15.63 2.03
N ARG A 188 0.55 15.95 1.92
CA ARG A 188 1.58 15.61 2.93
C ARG A 188 2.60 16.73 3.03
N MET A 189 2.90 17.21 4.24
CA MET A 189 4.02 18.12 4.48
C MET A 189 5.20 17.37 5.09
N ILE A 190 6.39 17.56 4.53
CA ILE A 190 7.63 16.88 4.87
C ILE A 190 8.68 17.93 5.26
N ASP A 191 9.40 17.71 6.36
CA ASP A 191 10.61 18.47 6.69
C ASP A 191 11.82 17.85 5.99
N LEU A 192 12.45 18.59 5.06
CA LEU A 192 13.54 18.05 4.24
C LEU A 192 14.80 17.74 5.07
N GLN A 193 15.09 18.54 6.10
CA GLN A 193 16.28 18.35 6.93
C GLN A 193 16.28 17.01 7.69
N SER A 194 15.12 16.59 8.20
CA SER A 194 14.99 15.33 8.94
C SER A 194 14.36 14.19 8.15
N MET A 195 13.79 14.48 6.97
CA MET A 195 12.89 13.65 6.16
C MET A 195 11.72 13.07 6.96
N LYS A 196 11.18 13.86 7.91
CA LYS A 196 9.99 13.49 8.69
C LYS A 196 8.73 14.08 8.07
N VAL A 197 7.67 13.27 8.05
CA VAL A 197 6.31 13.75 7.75
C VAL A 197 5.82 14.56 8.95
N LEU A 198 5.41 15.79 8.70
CA LEU A 198 4.90 16.72 9.71
C LEU A 198 3.39 16.55 9.89
N THR A 199 2.66 16.49 8.78
CA THR A 199 1.20 16.40 8.71
C THR A 199 0.77 15.77 7.38
N SER A 200 -0.39 15.13 7.32
CA SER A 200 -1.03 14.67 6.09
C SER A 200 -2.55 14.66 6.20
N ALA A 201 -3.26 14.70 5.07
CA ALA A 201 -4.72 14.60 5.03
C ALA A 201 -5.23 14.19 3.64
N MET A 202 -6.41 13.56 3.59
CA MET A 202 -7.23 13.51 2.37
C MET A 202 -8.31 14.62 2.44
N ILE A 203 -8.54 15.27 1.30
CA ILE A 203 -9.57 16.29 1.11
C ILE A 203 -10.38 15.93 -0.13
N THR A 204 -11.68 15.68 0.08
CA THR A 204 -12.69 15.50 -0.96
C THR A 204 -13.49 16.78 -1.08
N ILE A 205 -13.65 17.29 -2.30
CA ILE A 205 -14.57 18.39 -2.63
C ILE A 205 -15.49 17.90 -3.74
N GLY A 206 -16.79 18.16 -3.63
CA GLY A 206 -17.80 17.68 -4.57
C GLY A 206 -18.43 16.36 -4.14
N ASP A 207 -19.61 16.05 -4.70
CA ASP A 207 -20.46 14.94 -4.28
C ASP A 207 -20.43 13.74 -5.26
N GLN A 208 -19.66 13.83 -6.34
CA GLN A 208 -19.46 12.77 -7.34
C GLN A 208 -17.98 12.40 -7.38
N ILE A 209 -17.69 11.11 -7.38
CA ILE A 209 -16.35 10.52 -7.42
C ILE A 209 -16.38 9.43 -8.50
N ASP A 210 -15.32 9.27 -9.29
CA ASP A 210 -15.23 8.19 -10.26
C ASP A 210 -15.20 6.83 -9.54
N TRP A 211 -16.02 5.88 -10.00
CA TRP A 211 -16.06 4.49 -9.52
C TRP A 211 -14.70 3.78 -9.66
N LEU A 212 -13.82 4.25 -10.55
CA LEU A 212 -12.42 3.81 -10.64
C LEU A 212 -11.60 4.20 -9.40
N ALA A 213 -11.85 5.39 -8.83
CA ALA A 213 -11.15 5.89 -7.65
C ALA A 213 -11.80 5.45 -6.32
N GLU A 214 -13.08 5.08 -6.34
CA GLU A 214 -13.84 4.62 -5.16
C GLU A 214 -13.10 3.53 -4.36
N GLY A 215 -12.48 2.56 -5.04
CA GLY A 215 -11.71 1.49 -4.39
C GLY A 215 -10.46 1.98 -3.63
N GLU A 216 -9.80 3.01 -4.13
CA GLU A 216 -8.63 3.63 -3.49
C GLU A 216 -9.03 4.47 -2.28
N ILE A 217 -10.12 5.23 -2.44
CA ILE A 217 -10.67 6.13 -1.43
C ILE A 217 -11.29 5.36 -0.26
N ASN A 218 -12.02 4.28 -0.54
CA ASN A 218 -12.53 3.38 0.50
C ASN A 218 -11.38 2.71 1.26
N SER A 219 -10.35 2.22 0.55
CA SER A 219 -9.16 1.63 1.18
C SER A 219 -8.41 2.63 2.08
N PHE A 220 -8.39 3.92 1.72
CA PHE A 220 -7.89 4.98 2.61
C PHE A 220 -8.79 5.15 3.84
N ASN A 221 -10.10 5.36 3.64
CA ASN A 221 -11.04 5.68 4.72
C ASN A 221 -11.10 4.55 5.78
N GLU A 222 -11.25 3.31 5.33
CA GLU A 222 -11.34 2.12 6.18
C GLU A 222 -10.04 1.89 6.99
N THR A 223 -8.88 2.15 6.37
CA THR A 223 -7.57 2.09 7.04
C THR A 223 -7.38 3.24 8.04
N TYR A 224 -7.76 4.46 7.67
CA TYR A 224 -7.62 5.66 8.51
C TYR A 224 -8.46 5.55 9.78
N ASP A 225 -9.72 5.11 9.66
CA ASP A 225 -10.63 4.94 10.78
C ASP A 225 -10.18 3.84 11.75
N ILE A 226 -9.51 2.77 11.28
CA ILE A 226 -8.82 1.84 12.18
C ILE A 226 -7.67 2.56 12.89
N VAL A 227 -6.68 3.06 12.14
CA VAL A 227 -5.39 3.51 12.70
C VAL A 227 -5.53 4.69 13.65
N LYS A 228 -6.44 5.63 13.35
CA LYS A 228 -6.78 6.76 14.24
C LYS A 228 -7.25 6.29 15.61
N ASN A 229 -8.03 5.21 15.67
CA ASN A 229 -8.73 4.77 16.88
C ASN A 229 -8.01 3.66 17.68
N ILE A 230 -6.76 3.30 17.34
CA ILE A 230 -6.03 2.24 18.06
C ILE A 230 -5.61 2.68 19.48
N GLY A 231 -6.49 2.34 20.44
CA GLY A 231 -6.40 2.71 21.85
C GLY A 231 -5.22 2.09 22.63
N ASP A 232 -4.52 1.08 22.11
CA ASP A 232 -3.46 0.35 22.82
C ASP A 232 -2.02 0.52 22.26
N LEU A 233 -1.85 1.18 21.09
CA LEU A 233 -0.53 1.53 20.51
C LEU A 233 0.50 1.98 21.58
N PRO A 234 1.73 1.43 21.61
CA PRO A 234 2.68 1.71 22.67
C PRO A 234 3.13 3.17 22.70
N ARG A 235 2.96 3.86 23.83
CA ARG A 235 3.43 5.26 24.03
C ARG A 235 4.92 5.50 23.77
N ALA A 236 5.72 4.44 23.63
CA ALA A 236 7.11 4.52 23.21
C ALA A 236 7.30 4.98 21.74
N ILE A 237 6.31 4.74 20.86
CA ILE A 237 6.42 5.12 19.44
C ILE A 237 6.24 6.63 19.23
N PHE A 238 5.48 7.30 20.10
CA PHE A 238 5.18 8.74 20.06
C PHE A 238 6.21 9.58 20.85
N GLN A 239 7.50 9.37 20.58
CA GLN A 239 8.62 10.08 21.20
C GLN A 239 9.48 10.79 20.15
N LYS A 240 9.97 12.00 20.46
CA LYS A 240 10.74 12.88 19.56
C LYS A 240 11.88 12.21 18.78
N ASN A 241 12.55 11.25 19.42
CA ASN A 241 13.69 10.50 18.89
C ASN A 241 13.30 9.30 18.02
N VAL A 242 12.01 8.97 17.88
CA VAL A 242 11.53 7.94 16.96
C VAL A 242 11.62 8.44 15.51
N ARG A 243 11.99 7.51 14.64
CA ARG A 243 12.09 7.59 13.19
C ARG A 243 11.49 6.28 12.69
N MET A 244 10.21 6.31 12.34
CA MET A 244 9.42 5.15 11.96
C MET A 244 9.29 5.06 10.45
N GLY A 245 9.81 3.99 9.86
CA GLY A 245 9.46 3.59 8.50
C GLY A 245 8.12 2.83 8.46
N LEU A 246 7.42 2.89 7.33
CA LEU A 246 6.25 2.06 7.01
C LEU A 246 6.60 1.05 5.92
N LEU A 247 5.90 -0.09 5.88
CA LEU A 247 6.17 -1.17 4.91
C LEU A 247 4.98 -2.15 4.81
N ASN A 248 4.58 -2.53 3.59
CA ASN A 248 3.65 -3.66 3.43
C ASN A 248 4.37 -4.98 3.77
N THR A 249 3.74 -5.84 4.56
CA THR A 249 4.26 -7.16 4.93
C THR A 249 4.32 -8.08 3.71
N ASP A 250 3.49 -7.89 2.69
CA ASP A 250 3.56 -8.65 1.44
C ASP A 250 4.75 -8.29 0.54
N ILE A 251 5.56 -7.29 0.91
CA ILE A 251 6.91 -7.18 0.38
C ILE A 251 7.72 -8.46 0.66
N LEU A 252 7.41 -9.19 1.73
CA LEU A 252 8.08 -10.45 2.06
C LEU A 252 7.64 -11.63 1.15
N ASN A 253 6.62 -11.44 0.30
CA ASN A 253 5.99 -12.49 -0.52
C ASN A 253 6.20 -12.29 -2.04
N ILE A 254 7.06 -11.36 -2.45
CA ILE A 254 7.25 -10.96 -3.86
C ILE A 254 7.83 -12.10 -4.73
N SER A 255 7.29 -12.25 -5.93
CA SER A 255 7.84 -13.13 -6.98
C SER A 255 8.57 -12.34 -8.08
N GLY A 256 9.66 -12.92 -8.59
CA GLY A 256 10.77 -12.19 -9.22
C GLY A 256 10.60 -11.74 -10.68
N ASN A 257 9.38 -11.34 -11.11
CA ASN A 257 9.15 -10.75 -12.43
C ASN A 257 8.70 -9.29 -12.26
N TYR A 258 9.59 -8.35 -12.57
CA TYR A 258 9.43 -6.93 -12.25
C TYR A 258 9.16 -6.08 -13.50
N ASN A 259 8.25 -5.10 -13.42
CA ASN A 259 8.11 -3.98 -14.37
C ASN A 259 7.05 -2.92 -14.01
N ASN A 260 6.17 -3.17 -13.04
CA ASN A 260 4.95 -2.38 -12.86
C ASN A 260 5.12 -1.21 -11.87
N GLN A 261 4.29 -0.17 -12.02
CA GLN A 261 4.28 1.01 -11.14
C GLN A 261 3.65 0.69 -9.76
N PRO A 262 3.96 1.46 -8.70
CA PRO A 262 3.31 1.29 -7.40
C PRO A 262 1.78 1.47 -7.49
N SER A 263 1.05 0.55 -6.89
CA SER A 263 -0.42 0.60 -6.80
C SER A 263 -0.90 1.88 -6.08
N LYS A 264 -1.77 2.65 -6.75
CA LYS A 264 -2.45 3.82 -6.15
C LYS A 264 -3.24 3.42 -4.89
N ARG A 265 -3.85 2.23 -4.86
CA ARG A 265 -4.53 1.68 -3.67
C ARG A 265 -3.58 1.58 -2.49
N THR A 266 -2.39 1.05 -2.71
CA THR A 266 -1.34 0.95 -1.67
C THR A 266 -0.80 2.31 -1.24
N MET A 267 -0.69 3.27 -2.16
CA MET A 267 -0.41 4.66 -1.80
C MET A 267 -1.52 5.20 -0.88
N GLY A 268 -2.80 4.97 -1.19
CA GLY A 268 -3.95 5.27 -0.33
C GLY A 268 -3.85 4.63 1.07
N ILE A 269 -3.46 3.36 1.15
CA ILE A 269 -3.31 2.64 2.43
C ILE A 269 -2.16 3.22 3.27
N GLU A 270 -0.98 3.49 2.71
CA GLU A 270 0.09 4.16 3.47
C GLU A 270 -0.28 5.59 3.84
N ASN A 271 -0.91 6.34 2.93
CA ASN A 271 -1.43 7.68 3.19
C ASN A 271 -2.41 7.70 4.38
N ALA A 272 -3.25 6.66 4.51
CA ALA A 272 -4.19 6.47 5.60
C ALA A 272 -3.52 6.08 6.92
N ILE A 273 -2.53 5.17 6.90
CA ILE A 273 -1.75 4.83 8.09
C ILE A 273 -1.02 6.07 8.63
N ILE A 274 -0.40 6.86 7.74
CA ILE A 274 0.29 8.10 8.12
C ILE A 274 -0.69 9.08 8.77
N THR A 275 -1.83 9.35 8.11
CA THR A 275 -2.85 10.29 8.60
C THR A 275 -3.48 9.80 9.91
N GLY A 276 -3.82 8.51 10.01
CA GLY A 276 -4.39 7.91 11.21
C GLY A 276 -3.43 7.98 12.41
N LEU A 277 -2.14 7.75 12.20
CA LEU A 277 -1.12 7.89 13.25
C LEU A 277 -0.95 9.33 13.73
N ILE A 278 -1.06 10.31 12.85
CA ILE A 278 -0.98 11.75 13.18
C ILE A 278 -2.22 12.20 13.98
N HIS A 279 -3.40 11.71 13.60
CA HIS A 279 -4.68 12.07 14.26
C HIS A 279 -5.01 11.16 15.47
N ASN A 280 -4.12 10.24 15.87
CA ASN A 280 -4.29 9.36 17.03
C ASN A 280 -4.11 10.13 18.35
N GLU A 281 -4.90 9.79 19.39
CA GLU A 281 -4.90 10.49 20.70
C GLU A 281 -3.55 10.55 21.44
N LYS A 282 -2.56 9.75 21.04
CA LYS A 282 -1.22 9.71 21.64
C LYS A 282 -0.16 10.49 20.86
N TYR A 283 -0.50 10.99 19.66
CA TYR A 283 0.41 11.76 18.81
C TYR A 283 0.78 13.10 19.44
N LYS A 284 1.82 13.73 18.89
CA LYS A 284 2.36 15.02 19.33
C LYS A 284 2.91 15.76 18.12
N ASP A 285 2.25 16.84 17.75
CA ASP A 285 2.55 17.62 16.53
C ASP A 285 3.98 18.18 16.54
N ASN A 286 4.49 18.52 17.73
CA ASN A 286 5.85 19.02 17.94
C ASN A 286 6.94 17.91 18.04
N ASP A 287 6.56 16.63 18.00
CA ASP A 287 7.43 15.45 18.02
C ASP A 287 7.07 14.47 16.87
N PRO A 288 7.06 14.89 15.59
CA PRO A 288 6.68 14.01 14.48
C PRO A 288 7.59 12.79 14.40
N ILE A 289 7.04 11.62 14.06
CA ILE A 289 7.76 10.32 14.18
C ILE A 289 7.97 9.59 12.85
N ILE A 290 7.13 9.85 11.86
CA ILE A 290 7.05 9.11 10.59
C ILE A 290 8.12 9.62 9.63
N MET A 291 8.81 8.70 8.96
CA MET A 291 9.87 8.97 8.00
C MET A 291 9.39 8.79 6.56
N GLU A 292 9.73 9.75 5.70
CA GLU A 292 9.55 9.66 4.26
C GLU A 292 10.54 8.64 3.66
N LYS A 293 10.11 7.84 2.68
CA LYS A 293 10.91 6.74 2.12
C LYS A 293 11.94 7.23 1.08
N THR A 294 13.16 7.43 1.56
CA THR A 294 14.33 7.89 0.78
C THR A 294 15.16 6.73 0.19
N LYS A 295 16.26 7.06 -0.52
CA LYS A 295 17.26 6.15 -1.12
C LYS A 295 17.90 5.16 -0.14
N GLY A 296 17.71 5.36 1.16
CA GLY A 296 17.97 4.33 2.16
C GLY A 296 17.14 3.08 1.88
N PHE A 297 15.81 3.24 1.87
CA PHE A 297 14.84 2.17 1.63
C PHE A 297 14.99 1.61 0.21
N LYS A 298 15.69 0.48 0.11
CA LYS A 298 15.98 -0.24 -1.13
C LYS A 298 15.97 -1.73 -0.83
N LEU A 299 15.60 -2.55 -1.81
CA LEU A 299 15.69 -4.00 -1.70
C LEU A 299 17.08 -4.45 -2.17
N LYS A 300 17.84 -5.12 -1.30
CA LYS A 300 19.12 -5.73 -1.62
C LYS A 300 18.89 -7.12 -2.21
N TYR A 301 19.27 -7.27 -3.47
CA TYR A 301 19.41 -8.54 -4.16
C TYR A 301 20.89 -8.97 -4.16
N PRO A 302 21.31 -9.90 -3.29
CA PRO A 302 22.56 -10.64 -3.48
C PRO A 302 22.65 -11.26 -4.88
N SER A 303 23.86 -11.30 -5.46
CA SER A 303 24.10 -11.89 -6.80
C SER A 303 23.66 -13.35 -6.93
N VAL A 304 23.50 -14.05 -5.81
CA VAL A 304 22.92 -15.39 -5.70
C VAL A 304 21.52 -15.46 -6.34
N TYR A 305 20.71 -14.40 -6.29
CA TYR A 305 19.35 -14.36 -6.83
C TYR A 305 19.29 -14.38 -8.37
N GLU A 306 20.39 -14.10 -9.09
CA GLU A 306 20.46 -14.33 -10.55
C GLU A 306 20.30 -15.82 -10.90
N ASN A 307 20.58 -16.72 -9.94
CA ASN A 307 20.57 -18.18 -10.12
C ASN A 307 19.73 -18.92 -9.06
N ILE A 308 19.25 -18.22 -8.01
CA ILE A 308 18.33 -18.76 -7.00
C ILE A 308 16.96 -18.09 -7.14
N VAL A 309 16.00 -18.94 -7.49
CA VAL A 309 14.58 -18.64 -7.52
C VAL A 309 13.95 -19.56 -6.50
N PHE A 310 13.54 -19.03 -5.35
CA PHE A 310 12.85 -19.76 -4.28
C PHE A 310 12.05 -18.76 -3.44
N ASN A 311 11.15 -19.26 -2.59
CA ASN A 311 10.38 -18.42 -1.64
C ASN A 311 11.33 -17.74 -0.64
N THR A 312 11.79 -16.56 -1.03
CA THR A 312 12.87 -15.81 -0.38
C THR A 312 12.47 -14.35 -0.41
N SER A 313 11.98 -13.86 0.73
CA SER A 313 11.57 -12.48 0.89
C SER A 313 12.67 -11.54 0.41
N PRO A 314 12.38 -10.59 -0.50
CA PRO A 314 13.37 -9.63 -0.94
C PRO A 314 13.87 -8.85 0.26
N LEU A 315 15.16 -9.03 0.54
CA LEU A 315 15.80 -8.44 1.70
C LEU A 315 15.79 -6.93 1.53
N LEU A 316 15.20 -6.17 2.45
CA LEU A 316 15.60 -4.76 2.57
C LEU A 316 17.09 -4.69 2.93
N TYR A 317 17.51 -5.53 3.88
CA TYR A 317 18.87 -5.64 4.41
C TYR A 317 19.12 -7.05 4.97
N GLU A 318 20.37 -7.39 5.26
CA GLU A 318 20.69 -8.63 5.97
C GLU A 318 20.62 -8.47 7.50
N GLU A 319 20.77 -7.24 8.02
CA GLU A 319 20.71 -6.95 9.46
C GLU A 319 19.86 -5.72 9.83
N TRP A 320 19.34 -5.69 11.06
CA TRP A 320 18.66 -4.52 11.63
C TRP A 320 19.62 -3.34 11.88
N SER A 321 20.91 -3.64 12.11
CA SER A 321 22.01 -2.66 12.18
C SER A 321 22.15 -1.88 10.87
N GLU A 322 22.02 -2.59 9.75
CA GLU A 322 22.14 -2.14 8.38
C GLU A 322 20.88 -1.36 7.95
N PHE A 323 19.68 -1.86 8.27
CA PHE A 323 18.43 -1.10 8.11
C PHE A 323 18.52 0.25 8.82
N TYR A 324 19.00 0.29 10.07
CA TYR A 324 19.16 1.54 10.81
C TYR A 324 20.20 2.47 10.18
N SER A 325 21.33 1.94 9.68
CA SER A 325 22.40 2.78 9.11
C SER A 325 22.01 3.43 7.78
N GLU A 326 21.20 2.74 6.97
CA GLU A 326 20.81 3.19 5.64
C GLU A 326 19.49 4.00 5.63
N THR A 327 18.50 3.64 6.47
CA THR A 327 17.21 4.39 6.56
C THR A 327 17.17 5.45 7.66
N ASN A 328 18.10 5.41 8.63
CA ASN A 328 18.03 6.14 9.91
C ASN A 328 16.79 5.79 10.78
N CYS A 329 15.99 4.79 10.40
CA CYS A 329 14.76 4.44 11.11
C CYS A 329 15.03 3.49 12.28
N ASN A 330 14.70 3.91 13.50
CA ASN A 330 14.85 3.10 14.72
C ASN A 330 13.58 2.31 15.06
N MET A 331 12.48 2.55 14.35
CA MET A 331 11.31 1.70 14.35
C MET A 331 10.88 1.40 12.92
N LEU A 332 10.28 0.23 12.73
CA LEU A 332 9.60 -0.16 11.51
C LEU A 332 8.18 -0.58 11.89
N MET A 333 7.17 0.05 11.31
CA MET A 333 5.80 -0.48 11.32
C MET A 333 5.60 -1.24 10.02
N MET A 334 5.15 -2.49 10.13
CA MET A 334 4.71 -3.28 9.00
C MET A 334 3.21 -3.48 9.08
N TYR A 335 2.53 -3.39 7.93
CA TYR A 335 1.08 -3.56 7.83
C TYR A 335 0.73 -4.67 6.83
N ARG A 336 -0.51 -5.14 6.85
CA ARG A 336 -1.11 -6.00 5.82
C ARG A 336 -2.55 -5.54 5.67
N HIS A 337 -2.94 -5.11 4.48
CA HIS A 337 -4.33 -4.79 4.16
C HIS A 337 -5.00 -6.04 3.60
N ILE A 338 -6.08 -6.49 4.23
CA ILE A 338 -6.81 -7.72 3.94
C ILE A 338 -8.14 -7.31 3.28
N PRO A 339 -8.31 -7.47 1.95
CA PRO A 339 -9.44 -6.92 1.21
C PRO A 339 -10.80 -7.26 1.83
N ASP A 340 -11.64 -6.22 1.95
CA ASP A 340 -13.00 -6.24 2.50
C ASP A 340 -13.15 -6.74 3.96
N ASN A 341 -12.08 -7.23 4.58
CA ASN A 341 -12.05 -7.84 5.90
C ASN A 341 -11.37 -6.93 6.96
N GLY A 342 -10.14 -6.46 6.72
CA GLY A 342 -9.42 -5.73 7.76
C GLY A 342 -7.97 -5.32 7.51
N LEU A 343 -7.29 -4.95 8.60
CA LEU A 343 -5.90 -4.47 8.64
C LEU A 343 -5.12 -5.18 9.75
N TYR A 344 -4.00 -5.81 9.42
CA TYR A 344 -3.01 -6.28 10.41
C TYR A 344 -1.84 -5.30 10.53
N LEU A 345 -1.32 -5.12 11.75
CA LEU A 345 -0.25 -4.19 12.09
C LEU A 345 0.74 -4.80 13.10
N LYS A 346 2.03 -4.72 12.80
CA LYS A 346 3.13 -5.00 13.75
C LYS A 346 4.12 -3.85 13.81
N ILE A 347 4.70 -3.60 14.99
CA ILE A 347 5.73 -2.57 15.20
C ILE A 347 6.99 -3.21 15.78
N ILE A 348 8.12 -2.87 15.17
CA ILE A 348 9.42 -3.49 15.36
C ILE A 348 10.42 -2.44 15.88
N ASP A 349 11.06 -2.74 17.01
CA ASP A 349 12.20 -2.00 17.56
C ASP A 349 13.48 -2.48 16.88
N VAL A 350 13.92 -1.71 15.88
CA VAL A 350 15.13 -1.96 15.09
C VAL A 350 16.38 -1.96 15.98
N LYS A 351 16.43 -1.06 16.98
CA LYS A 351 17.59 -0.94 17.88
C LYS A 351 17.68 -2.10 18.88
N ASN A 352 16.58 -2.80 19.12
CA ASN A 352 16.51 -4.04 19.86
C ASN A 352 16.52 -5.26 18.92
N ASN A 353 17.30 -5.18 17.83
CA ASN A 353 17.53 -6.26 16.86
C ASN A 353 16.23 -6.88 16.32
N GLY A 354 15.27 -6.05 15.93
CA GLY A 354 14.01 -6.51 15.35
C GLY A 354 12.96 -6.96 16.35
N ARG A 355 13.08 -6.59 17.63
CA ARG A 355 12.09 -7.00 18.64
C ARG A 355 10.70 -6.45 18.28
N ILE A 356 9.71 -7.33 18.21
CA ILE A 356 8.32 -6.94 18.01
C ILE A 356 7.79 -6.39 19.34
N ILE A 357 7.32 -5.14 19.31
CA ILE A 357 6.78 -4.40 20.48
C ILE A 357 5.27 -4.19 20.42
N TYR A 358 4.67 -4.49 19.27
CA TYR A 358 3.24 -4.44 19.01
C TYR A 358 2.91 -5.39 17.84
N SER A 359 1.75 -6.04 17.90
CA SER A 359 1.22 -6.97 16.90
C SER A 359 -0.28 -7.09 17.16
N ASN A 360 -1.14 -6.77 16.18
CA ASN A 360 -2.59 -7.00 16.28
C ASN A 360 -3.29 -6.89 14.91
N ALA A 361 -4.47 -7.50 14.77
CA ALA A 361 -5.34 -7.39 13.60
C ALA A 361 -6.67 -6.67 13.94
N PHE A 362 -7.32 -6.09 12.93
CA PHE A 362 -8.49 -5.24 13.07
C PHE A 362 -9.49 -5.44 11.93
N VAL A 363 -10.78 -5.60 12.23
CA VAL A 363 -11.87 -5.62 11.23
C VAL A 363 -12.17 -4.20 10.74
N PHE A 364 -12.48 -4.03 9.45
CA PHE A 364 -12.95 -2.75 8.91
C PHE A 364 -14.34 -2.36 9.43
N ASN A 365 -14.52 -1.10 9.82
CA ASN A 365 -15.77 -0.60 10.39
C ASN A 365 -16.96 -0.80 9.43
N GLY A 366 -17.99 -1.51 9.89
CA GLY A 366 -19.21 -1.77 9.12
C GLY A 366 -19.09 -2.90 8.09
N ARG A 367 -17.92 -3.52 7.92
CA ARG A 367 -17.76 -4.76 7.15
C ARG A 367 -18.15 -5.98 7.97
N ILE A 368 -18.43 -7.08 7.28
CA ILE A 368 -18.60 -8.41 7.87
C ILE A 368 -17.28 -9.14 7.64
N ASP A 369 -16.56 -9.47 8.71
CA ASP A 369 -15.41 -10.34 8.63
C ASP A 369 -15.84 -11.73 8.14
N GLU A 370 -15.27 -12.19 7.02
CA GLU A 370 -15.58 -13.48 6.43
C GLU A 370 -14.96 -14.63 7.23
N GLY A 371 -14.04 -14.34 8.15
CA GLY A 371 -13.43 -15.28 9.10
C GLY A 371 -11.95 -15.08 9.34
N ILE A 372 -11.31 -14.11 8.68
CA ILE A 372 -9.87 -13.93 8.71
C ILE A 372 -9.44 -13.33 10.06
N ILE A 373 -10.16 -12.31 10.55
CA ILE A 373 -9.85 -11.69 11.85
C ILE A 373 -10.44 -12.52 13.01
N GLU A 374 -11.58 -13.17 12.81
CA GLU A 374 -12.16 -14.14 13.73
C GLU A 374 -11.20 -15.32 13.99
N ASN A 375 -10.51 -15.80 12.95
CA ASN A 375 -9.47 -16.81 13.09
C ASN A 375 -8.16 -16.26 13.69
N HIS A 376 -7.78 -15.00 13.44
CA HIS A 376 -6.71 -14.33 14.19
C HIS A 376 -7.01 -14.41 15.70
N ASP A 377 -8.17 -13.92 16.12
CA ASP A 377 -8.56 -13.79 17.52
C ASP A 377 -8.81 -15.16 18.18
N ALA A 378 -9.29 -16.14 17.42
CA ALA A 378 -9.39 -17.53 17.86
C ALA A 378 -8.00 -18.15 18.09
N VAL A 379 -7.04 -17.98 17.17
CA VAL A 379 -5.65 -18.45 17.36
C VAL A 379 -4.99 -17.72 18.53
N VAL A 380 -5.12 -16.40 18.61
CA VAL A 380 -4.64 -15.57 19.72
C VAL A 380 -5.15 -16.09 21.06
N SER A 381 -6.43 -16.44 21.14
CA SER A 381 -7.07 -16.92 22.38
C SER A 381 -6.68 -18.36 22.72
N GLN A 382 -6.75 -19.28 21.76
CA GLN A 382 -6.41 -20.69 21.95
C GLN A 382 -4.92 -20.88 22.25
N PHE A 383 -4.03 -20.17 21.55
CA PHE A 383 -2.58 -20.23 21.80
C PHE A 383 -2.25 -19.77 23.23
N LYS A 384 -2.87 -18.68 23.71
CA LYS A 384 -2.73 -18.20 25.10
C LYS A 384 -3.26 -19.20 26.14
N ALA A 385 -4.17 -20.10 25.78
CA ALA A 385 -4.81 -21.06 26.68
C ALA A 385 -4.09 -22.41 26.72
N ASN A 386 -3.68 -22.93 25.56
CA ASN A 386 -3.28 -24.33 25.40
C ASN A 386 -1.75 -24.52 25.36
N VAL A 387 -0.98 -23.49 24.98
CA VAL A 387 0.49 -23.54 24.94
C VAL A 387 1.07 -23.05 26.27
N ASP A 388 2.04 -23.77 26.85
CA ASP A 388 2.71 -23.32 28.08
C ASP A 388 3.77 -22.27 27.76
N ILE A 389 3.30 -21.02 27.76
CA ILE A 389 4.10 -19.82 27.53
C ILE A 389 5.27 -19.69 28.54
N SER A 390 5.26 -20.39 29.67
CA SER A 390 6.39 -20.39 30.61
C SER A 390 7.64 -21.07 30.03
N LEU A 391 7.47 -22.06 29.15
CA LEU A 391 8.55 -22.77 28.45
C LEU A 391 9.29 -21.87 27.44
N LEU A 392 8.61 -20.83 26.94
CA LEU A 392 9.13 -19.84 25.99
C LEU A 392 9.81 -18.64 26.68
N LYS A 393 9.77 -18.58 28.02
CA LYS A 393 10.25 -17.41 28.76
C LYS A 393 11.78 -17.29 28.72
N ASN A 394 12.26 -16.12 28.33
CA ASN A 394 13.68 -15.80 28.11
C ASN A 394 14.36 -16.61 26.97
N LYS A 395 13.58 -17.34 26.17
CA LYS A 395 14.05 -18.06 24.97
C LYS A 395 13.90 -17.17 23.74
N LYS A 396 14.82 -17.26 22.79
CA LYS A 396 14.61 -16.77 21.42
C LYS A 396 13.83 -17.80 20.63
N VAL A 397 12.61 -17.43 20.24
CA VAL A 397 11.63 -18.31 19.60
C VAL A 397 11.62 -18.09 18.09
N LEU A 398 11.47 -19.18 17.33
CA LEU A 398 11.17 -19.14 15.89
C LEU A 398 9.88 -19.91 15.62
N ILE A 399 8.89 -19.24 15.02
CA ILE A 399 7.68 -19.87 14.50
C ILE A 399 8.00 -20.46 13.13
N ILE A 400 7.45 -21.63 12.81
CA ILE A 400 7.60 -22.30 11.52
C ILE A 400 6.28 -22.99 11.14
N ASP A 401 5.79 -22.68 9.95
CA ASP A 401 4.75 -23.45 9.27
C ASP A 401 5.29 -24.82 8.85
N GLY A 402 4.82 -25.86 9.52
CA GLY A 402 5.21 -27.26 9.36
C GLY A 402 4.66 -27.95 8.11
N ASP A 403 3.78 -27.32 7.35
CA ASP A 403 3.20 -27.84 6.10
C ASP A 403 3.82 -27.21 4.85
N LYS A 404 4.48 -26.04 4.98
CA LYS A 404 5.34 -25.45 3.94
C LYS A 404 6.54 -26.34 3.61
N GLN A 405 6.36 -27.24 2.64
CA GLN A 405 7.45 -28.02 2.02
C GLN A 405 8.20 -27.18 0.96
N ALA A 406 9.47 -27.50 0.69
CA ALA A 406 10.25 -26.84 -0.35
C ALA A 406 9.84 -27.30 -1.76
N VAL A 407 8.76 -26.71 -2.29
CA VAL A 407 8.33 -26.88 -3.69
C VAL A 407 9.30 -26.22 -4.69
N GLU A 408 9.58 -26.91 -5.80
CA GLU A 408 10.37 -26.37 -6.91
C GLU A 408 9.79 -25.04 -7.41
N SER A 409 10.65 -24.09 -7.80
CA SER A 409 10.25 -22.70 -8.06
C SER A 409 9.12 -22.53 -9.10
N GLU A 410 9.13 -23.31 -10.17
CA GLU A 410 8.07 -23.26 -11.18
C GLU A 410 6.72 -23.73 -10.62
N LYS A 411 6.74 -24.76 -9.76
CA LYS A 411 5.55 -25.26 -9.06
C LYS A 411 5.09 -24.29 -7.97
N TYR A 412 6.03 -23.67 -7.24
CA TYR A 412 5.75 -22.64 -6.24
C TYR A 412 5.00 -21.46 -6.85
N PHE A 413 5.40 -20.96 -8.03
CA PHE A 413 4.67 -19.89 -8.71
C PHE A 413 3.31 -20.35 -9.25
N GLN A 414 3.21 -21.58 -9.78
CA GLN A 414 1.93 -22.17 -10.17
C GLN A 414 0.97 -22.36 -8.98
N SER A 415 1.48 -22.48 -7.76
CA SER A 415 0.73 -22.54 -6.51
C SER A 415 0.78 -21.23 -5.70
N GLN A 416 1.29 -20.11 -6.22
CA GLN A 416 1.41 -18.88 -5.41
C GLN A 416 0.02 -18.34 -5.04
N SER A 417 -0.95 -18.50 -5.94
CA SER A 417 -2.38 -18.23 -5.72
C SER A 417 -3.07 -19.16 -4.71
N SER A 418 -2.39 -20.22 -4.22
CA SER A 418 -2.91 -21.09 -3.15
C SER A 418 -2.40 -20.69 -1.76
N PHE A 419 -1.55 -19.67 -1.62
CA PHE A 419 -1.23 -19.08 -0.31
C PHE A 419 -2.34 -18.10 0.11
N ASN A 420 -3.46 -18.65 0.55
CA ASN A 420 -4.59 -17.90 1.13
C ASN A 420 -4.11 -17.07 2.34
N GLU A 421 -4.62 -15.84 2.46
CA GLU A 421 -4.35 -14.88 3.56
C GLU A 421 -4.55 -15.53 4.94
N MET A 422 -5.46 -16.50 5.04
CA MET A 422 -5.70 -17.29 6.25
C MET A 422 -4.45 -18.00 6.79
N ASN A 423 -3.52 -18.45 5.93
CA ASN A 423 -2.28 -19.10 6.39
C ASN A 423 -1.28 -18.09 6.98
N LEU A 424 -1.42 -16.80 6.67
CA LEU A 424 -0.59 -15.71 7.18
C LEU A 424 -1.19 -15.17 8.49
N ILE A 425 -2.51 -14.97 8.54
CA ILE A 425 -3.18 -14.47 9.75
C ILE A 425 -3.05 -15.42 10.95
N ILE A 426 -2.89 -16.72 10.71
CA ILE A 426 -2.61 -17.73 11.75
C ILE A 426 -1.22 -17.50 12.39
N GLU A 427 -0.19 -17.23 11.59
CA GLU A 427 1.16 -16.93 12.09
C GLU A 427 1.17 -15.58 12.83
N GLU A 428 0.49 -14.58 12.27
CA GLU A 428 0.29 -13.25 12.84
C GLU A 428 -0.50 -13.32 14.17
N GLY A 429 -1.48 -14.21 14.31
CA GLY A 429 -2.20 -14.48 15.56
C GLY A 429 -1.33 -15.13 16.64
N MET A 430 -0.46 -16.08 16.29
CA MET A 430 0.53 -16.63 17.23
C MET A 430 1.57 -15.57 17.64
N MET A 431 1.96 -14.70 16.72
CA MET A 431 2.86 -13.56 16.97
C MET A 431 2.24 -12.58 17.99
N THR A 432 0.98 -12.18 17.77
CA THR A 432 0.18 -11.35 18.69
C THR A 432 0.07 -11.98 20.08
N ALA A 433 -0.23 -13.29 20.15
CA ALA A 433 -0.31 -14.01 21.43
C ALA A 433 1.00 -13.97 22.24
N LEU A 434 2.15 -14.13 21.60
CA LEU A 434 3.47 -14.04 22.25
C LEU A 434 3.80 -12.62 22.71
N VAL A 435 3.51 -11.61 21.89
CA VAL A 435 3.76 -10.19 22.20
C VAL A 435 2.92 -9.73 23.40
N GLU A 436 1.62 -10.05 23.44
CA GLU A 436 0.76 -9.76 24.59
C GLU A 436 1.19 -10.47 25.87
N ARG A 437 1.62 -11.74 25.77
CA ARG A 437 2.20 -12.50 26.89
C ARG A 437 3.60 -12.01 27.28
N LYS A 438 4.15 -11.00 26.59
CA LYS A 438 5.44 -10.35 26.84
C LYS A 438 6.64 -11.27 26.63
N ILE A 439 6.50 -12.30 25.79
CA ILE A 439 7.62 -13.09 25.30
C ILE A 439 8.46 -12.23 24.34
N PRO A 440 9.81 -12.32 24.39
CA PRO A 440 10.69 -11.66 23.42
C PRO A 440 10.54 -12.25 22.01
N THR A 441 9.55 -11.77 21.25
CA THR A 441 9.37 -12.08 19.82
C THR A 441 10.21 -11.14 18.97
N TYR A 442 10.82 -11.65 17.89
CA TYR A 442 11.73 -10.92 17.02
C TYR A 442 11.41 -11.17 15.55
N GLU A 443 11.34 -10.11 14.76
CA GLU A 443 11.26 -10.18 13.31
C GLU A 443 12.65 -10.41 12.69
N LYS A 444 12.70 -11.15 11.58
CA LYS A 444 13.94 -11.44 10.84
C LYS A 444 13.92 -10.74 9.48
N LEU A 445 14.81 -9.77 9.29
CA LEU A 445 15.13 -9.26 7.95
C LEU A 445 15.79 -10.33 7.07
N LYS A 446 16.62 -11.20 7.66
CA LYS A 446 17.37 -12.22 6.92
C LYS A 446 16.54 -13.48 6.68
N THR A 447 16.16 -13.68 5.42
CA THR A 447 15.64 -14.93 4.87
C THR A 447 16.58 -16.11 5.19
N LEU A 448 15.99 -17.23 5.61
CA LEU A 448 16.69 -18.50 5.78
C LEU A 448 16.76 -19.22 4.42
N TYR A 449 17.96 -19.32 3.85
CA TYR A 449 18.17 -19.95 2.54
C TYR A 449 17.80 -21.44 2.55
N LEU A 450 16.78 -21.81 1.78
CA LEU A 450 16.43 -23.20 1.49
C LEU A 450 17.23 -23.70 0.28
N LYS A 451 17.79 -24.91 0.33
CA LYS A 451 18.59 -25.47 -0.78
C LYS A 451 17.68 -26.04 -1.88
N ARG A 452 18.24 -26.23 -3.07
CA ARG A 452 17.49 -26.70 -4.25
C ARG A 452 17.09 -28.19 -4.10
N PRO A 453 15.90 -28.63 -4.57
CA PRO A 453 15.41 -30.00 -4.40
C PRO A 453 16.36 -31.13 -4.82
N TRP A 454 17.09 -30.99 -5.93
CA TRP A 454 18.10 -31.96 -6.38
C TRP A 454 19.31 -32.11 -5.43
N MET A 455 19.50 -31.18 -4.48
CA MET A 455 20.54 -31.29 -3.43
C MET A 455 20.14 -32.28 -2.32
N TYR A 456 18.95 -32.88 -2.41
CA TYR A 456 18.42 -33.92 -1.52
C TYR A 456 18.13 -35.25 -2.23
N ASP A 457 18.56 -35.43 -3.49
CA ASP A 457 18.52 -36.76 -4.13
C ASP A 457 19.22 -37.79 -3.22
N GLU A 458 18.62 -38.98 -3.12
CA GLU A 458 18.98 -40.07 -2.20
C GLU A 458 18.85 -39.79 -0.67
N LYS A 459 18.39 -38.61 -0.23
CA LYS A 459 18.26 -38.28 1.21
C LYS A 459 16.83 -38.48 1.75
N VAL A 460 16.65 -39.50 2.58
CA VAL A 460 15.36 -39.84 3.21
C VAL A 460 15.12 -39.03 4.49
N PHE A 461 14.60 -37.79 4.35
CA PHE A 461 14.08 -37.00 5.47
C PHE A 461 12.77 -36.28 5.10
N ASN A 462 11.66 -36.76 5.66
CA ASN A 462 10.40 -36.01 5.72
C ASN A 462 10.42 -35.04 6.90
N LEU A 463 9.62 -33.97 6.81
CA LEU A 463 9.31 -33.02 7.91
C LEU A 463 10.49 -32.16 8.40
N ASN A 464 10.97 -31.22 7.57
CA ASN A 464 11.46 -29.95 8.10
C ASN A 464 11.30 -28.82 7.06
N PRO A 465 10.55 -27.74 7.34
CA PRO A 465 10.43 -26.57 6.43
C PRO A 465 11.74 -25.79 6.29
N LEU A 466 12.60 -25.85 7.31
CA LEU A 466 13.93 -25.25 7.31
C LEU A 466 14.98 -26.30 6.92
N TYR A 467 15.40 -26.26 5.65
CA TYR A 467 16.36 -27.22 5.09
C TYR A 467 17.82 -26.82 5.35
N LEU A 468 18.19 -26.88 6.62
CA LEU A 468 19.52 -26.60 7.16
C LEU A 468 20.54 -27.69 6.78
N ASP A 469 21.83 -27.43 6.96
CA ASP A 469 22.87 -28.48 6.95
C ASP A 469 22.75 -29.36 8.21
N ASP A 470 22.60 -28.73 9.36
CA ASP A 470 22.30 -29.37 10.63
C ASP A 470 21.62 -28.37 11.61
N TRP A 471 21.10 -28.88 12.72
CA TRP A 471 20.37 -28.07 13.73
C TRP A 471 21.27 -27.06 14.47
N GLY A 472 22.59 -27.18 14.38
CA GLY A 472 23.56 -26.21 14.87
C GLY A 472 23.46 -24.87 14.17
N GLN A 473 23.05 -24.81 12.90
CA GLN A 473 22.81 -23.53 12.20
C GLN A 473 21.73 -22.69 12.92
N LEU A 474 20.71 -23.31 13.53
CA LEU A 474 19.73 -22.58 14.36
C LEU A 474 20.35 -22.04 15.65
N LYS A 475 21.37 -22.71 16.22
CA LYS A 475 22.16 -22.24 17.37
C LYS A 475 23.07 -21.07 16.98
N GLU A 476 23.62 -21.08 15.75
CA GLU A 476 24.39 -19.95 15.19
C GLU A 476 23.50 -18.72 14.94
N PHE A 477 22.26 -18.91 14.46
CA PHE A 477 21.23 -17.87 14.45
C PHE A 477 20.71 -17.50 15.86
N GLY A 478 21.18 -18.18 16.90
CA GLY A 478 20.81 -17.96 18.30
C GLY A 478 19.35 -18.29 18.62
N VAL A 479 18.71 -19.21 17.92
CA VAL A 479 17.36 -19.69 18.23
C VAL A 479 17.44 -20.74 19.34
N ASP A 480 16.67 -20.58 20.40
CA ASP A 480 16.62 -21.54 21.52
C ASP A 480 15.41 -22.49 21.45
N MET A 481 14.32 -22.05 20.81
CA MET A 481 13.04 -22.76 20.73
C MET A 481 12.41 -22.66 19.35
N LEU A 482 11.82 -23.75 18.87
CA LEU A 482 10.88 -23.74 17.74
C LEU A 482 9.43 -23.84 18.23
N ILE A 483 8.54 -23.15 17.52
CA ILE A 483 7.10 -23.43 17.47
C ILE A 483 6.84 -23.95 16.06
N VAL A 484 6.69 -25.27 15.89
CA VAL A 484 6.27 -25.85 14.62
C VAL A 484 4.76 -26.04 14.67
N TYR A 485 4.02 -25.32 13.83
CA TYR A 485 2.57 -25.48 13.70
C TYR A 485 2.21 -26.27 12.43
N ASN A 486 1.09 -26.96 12.43
CA ASN A 486 0.54 -27.65 11.26
C ASN A 486 -0.94 -27.31 11.14
N ASN A 487 -1.34 -26.74 10.00
CA ASN A 487 -2.72 -26.35 9.68
C ASN A 487 -3.46 -27.53 9.04
N LEU A 488 -4.53 -27.98 9.70
CA LEU A 488 -5.32 -29.13 9.28
C LEU A 488 -6.47 -28.75 8.33
N ILE A 489 -6.74 -27.45 8.13
CA ILE A 489 -7.80 -26.95 7.26
C ILE A 489 -7.19 -26.43 5.94
N PRO A 490 -7.54 -27.02 4.78
CA PRO A 490 -7.01 -26.61 3.49
C PRO A 490 -7.76 -25.38 2.95
N TYR A 491 -7.56 -24.21 3.56
CA TYR A 491 -8.22 -22.95 3.17
C TYR A 491 -7.97 -22.55 1.71
N GLU A 492 -6.93 -23.07 1.06
CA GLU A 492 -6.67 -22.89 -0.37
C GLU A 492 -7.65 -23.64 -1.28
N LYS A 493 -8.50 -24.49 -0.71
CA LYS A 493 -9.60 -25.20 -1.38
C LYS A 493 -10.98 -24.71 -0.96
N LEU A 494 -11.07 -23.70 -0.07
CA LEU A 494 -12.32 -23.17 0.48
C LEU A 494 -12.58 -21.76 -0.06
N SER A 495 -13.86 -21.43 -0.29
CA SER A 495 -14.30 -20.04 -0.43
C SER A 495 -14.52 -19.41 0.96
N PRO A 496 -14.44 -18.08 1.10
CA PRO A 496 -14.76 -17.41 2.38
C PRO A 496 -16.17 -17.69 2.89
N THR A 497 -17.09 -18.01 1.98
CA THR A 497 -18.48 -18.45 2.27
C THR A 497 -18.62 -19.89 2.76
N HIS A 498 -17.53 -20.67 2.83
CA HIS A 498 -17.58 -22.06 3.30
C HIS A 498 -17.62 -22.10 4.85
N PRO A 499 -18.46 -22.93 5.50
CA PRO A 499 -18.55 -22.97 6.96
C PRO A 499 -17.20 -23.18 7.65
N ASP A 500 -16.36 -24.09 7.13
CA ASP A 500 -15.03 -24.35 7.68
C ASP A 500 -13.98 -23.25 7.44
N TYR A 501 -14.33 -22.16 6.72
CA TYR A 501 -13.43 -21.01 6.58
C TYR A 501 -13.29 -20.23 7.89
N LYS A 502 -14.35 -20.20 8.71
CA LYS A 502 -14.38 -19.64 10.08
C LYS A 502 -13.91 -20.61 11.16
N ASN A 503 -13.48 -21.81 10.75
CA ASN A 503 -12.90 -22.79 11.67
C ASN A 503 -11.37 -22.67 11.67
N ILE A 504 -10.74 -23.02 12.79
CA ILE A 504 -9.31 -23.28 12.93
C ILE A 504 -9.11 -24.71 13.44
N ALA A 505 -8.09 -25.39 12.95
CA ALA A 505 -7.59 -26.64 13.51
C ALA A 505 -6.07 -26.72 13.29
N LEU A 506 -5.31 -26.58 14.38
CA LEU A 506 -3.85 -26.45 14.35
C LEU A 506 -3.21 -27.43 15.34
N GLY A 507 -2.30 -28.28 14.86
CA GLY A 507 -1.36 -29.00 15.72
C GLY A 507 -0.12 -28.15 15.98
N ILE A 508 0.34 -28.04 17.21
CA ILE A 508 1.52 -27.26 17.61
C ILE A 508 2.52 -28.14 18.36
N ARG A 509 3.81 -27.97 18.06
CA ARG A 509 4.95 -28.63 18.72
C ARG A 509 5.97 -27.59 19.18
N LEU A 510 6.31 -27.62 20.47
CA LEU A 510 7.45 -26.87 21.01
C LEU A 510 8.69 -27.75 21.02
N ILE A 511 9.79 -27.30 20.44
CA ILE A 511 11.05 -28.06 20.32
C ILE A 511 12.20 -27.23 20.91
N ASP A 512 12.94 -27.77 21.89
CA ASP A 512 14.17 -27.11 22.37
C ASP A 512 15.33 -27.42 21.40
N ILE A 513 15.90 -26.37 20.81
CA ILE A 513 16.99 -26.48 19.85
C ILE A 513 18.23 -27.17 20.45
N ASN A 514 18.43 -27.06 21.76
CA ASN A 514 19.64 -27.54 22.43
C ASN A 514 19.72 -29.07 22.44
N THR A 515 18.61 -29.74 22.77
CA THR A 515 18.53 -31.22 22.84
C THR A 515 17.85 -31.84 21.63
N GLY A 516 16.97 -31.12 20.93
CA GLY A 516 16.09 -31.64 19.89
C GLY A 516 14.78 -32.25 20.40
N ASP A 517 14.52 -32.19 21.71
CA ASP A 517 13.31 -32.77 22.31
C ASP A 517 12.06 -31.95 22.01
N ILE A 518 10.96 -32.64 21.72
CA ILE A 518 9.61 -32.05 21.73
C ILE A 518 9.18 -31.91 23.19
N ILE A 519 9.21 -30.70 23.73
CA ILE A 519 8.90 -30.43 25.15
C ILE A 519 7.40 -30.22 25.41
N GLN A 520 6.62 -29.89 24.37
CA GLN A 520 5.16 -29.81 24.42
C GLN A 520 4.56 -30.12 23.05
N VAL A 521 3.41 -30.81 23.05
CA VAL A 521 2.47 -30.88 21.92
C VAL A 521 1.17 -30.23 22.37
N SER A 522 0.47 -29.52 21.49
CA SER A 522 -0.80 -28.85 21.79
C SER A 522 -1.68 -28.74 20.54
N GLU A 523 -2.96 -28.58 20.75
CA GLU A 523 -3.97 -28.46 19.70
C GLU A 523 -4.72 -27.14 19.89
N LEU A 524 -4.89 -26.35 18.82
CA LEU A 524 -5.77 -25.19 18.81
C LEU A 524 -6.94 -25.50 17.89
N SER A 525 -8.17 -25.40 18.39
CA SER A 525 -9.38 -25.63 17.61
C SER A 525 -10.51 -24.71 18.09
N ASN A 526 -11.38 -24.29 17.18
CA ASN A 526 -12.72 -23.79 17.49
C ASN A 526 -13.84 -24.70 16.93
N ILE A 527 -13.48 -25.81 16.26
CA ILE A 527 -14.43 -26.84 15.81
C ILE A 527 -15.02 -27.52 17.04
N ASN A 528 -16.35 -27.50 17.15
CA ASN A 528 -17.16 -28.12 18.23
C ASN A 528 -18.21 -29.08 17.64
#